data_AF-A0A3N4S3Q0-F1
#
_entry.id   AF-A0A3N4S3Q0-F1
#
_cell.length_a   1.000
_cell.length_b   1.000
_cell.length_c   1.000
_cell.angle_alpha   90.00
_cell.angle_beta   90.00
_cell.angle_gamma   90.00
#
_symmetry.space_group_name_H-M   'P 1'
#
loop_
_entity.id
_entity.type
_entity.pdbx_description
1 polymer ?
#
loop_
_entity_poly.entity_id
_entity_poly.type
_entity_poly.pdbx_seq_one_letter_code
_entity_poly.pdbx_strand_id
1 'polypeptide(L)'
;MTSETARSTADALVLLEVPPYDELSEEQRRGARCVWTNMPLTAETAIDLGERADDDGVPWWPRAWRSGMHDVAVATLRAHAGCCEMCAIDANLCETATALSGLTREYPR
;
A
#
# COMPACT_ATOMS: atom_id res chain seq x y z
N MET A 1 23.03 9.60 18.51
CA MET A 1 21.89 10.30 17.91
C MET A 1 21.54 9.51 16.66
N THR A 2 20.58 8.59 16.78
CA THR A 2 20.20 7.65 15.72
C THR A 2 19.49 8.42 14.62
N SER A 3 20.18 8.64 13.51
CA SER A 3 19.69 9.36 12.36
C SER A 3 18.36 8.80 11.88
N GLU A 4 17.38 9.69 11.93
CA GLU A 4 16.00 9.65 11.47
C GLU A 4 15.93 9.53 9.93
N THR A 5 16.43 8.43 9.37
CA THR A 5 16.46 8.20 7.89
C THR A 5 15.70 6.94 7.50
N ALA A 6 14.57 6.68 8.14
CA ALA A 6 13.62 5.67 7.69
C ALA A 6 12.19 6.11 8.03
N ARG A 7 11.57 6.88 7.12
CA ARG A 7 10.11 6.79 6.98
C ARG A 7 9.84 5.34 6.57
N SER A 8 9.52 4.50 7.55
CA SER A 8 9.48 3.04 7.42
C SER A 8 8.56 2.61 6.28
N THR A 9 8.84 1.50 5.60
CA THR A 9 7.95 0.91 4.58
C THR A 9 6.50 0.83 5.09
N ALA A 10 6.28 0.52 6.37
CA ALA A 10 4.96 0.53 7.01
C ALA A 10 4.20 1.87 6.89
N ASP A 11 4.87 3.01 7.00
CA ASP A 11 4.27 4.34 6.83
C ASP A 11 3.90 4.61 5.36
N ALA A 12 4.67 4.04 4.43
CA ALA A 12 4.29 4.08 3.02
C ALA A 12 3.09 3.18 2.71
N LEU A 13 2.97 2.02 3.38
CA LEU A 13 1.86 1.08 3.18
C LEU A 13 0.50 1.70 3.53
N VAL A 14 0.43 2.54 4.58
CA VAL A 14 -0.84 3.18 4.99
C VAL A 14 -1.37 4.16 3.94
N LEU A 15 -0.52 4.66 3.04
CA LEU A 15 -0.93 5.55 1.93
C LEU A 15 -1.72 4.80 0.85
N LEU A 16 -1.62 3.47 0.80
CA LEU A 16 -2.34 2.68 -0.19
C LEU A 16 -3.79 2.51 0.23
N GLU A 17 -4.69 2.88 -0.67
CA GLU A 17 -6.12 2.60 -0.54
C GLU A 17 -6.36 1.09 -0.68
N VAL A 18 -6.97 0.53 0.36
CA VAL A 18 -7.54 -0.81 0.32
C VAL A 18 -9.05 -0.68 0.17
N PRO A 19 -9.71 -1.61 -0.55
CA PRO A 19 -11.17 -1.64 -0.59
C PRO A 19 -11.77 -1.70 0.82
N PRO A 20 -12.97 -1.12 1.03
CA PRO A 20 -13.72 -1.24 2.27
C PRO A 20 -13.87 -2.69 2.72
N TYR A 21 -13.86 -2.92 4.03
CA TYR A 21 -13.86 -4.28 4.58
C TYR A 21 -15.10 -5.06 4.15
N ASP A 22 -16.27 -4.40 4.12
CA ASP A 22 -17.55 -5.00 3.75
C ASP A 22 -17.64 -5.40 2.27
N GLU A 23 -16.87 -4.76 1.39
CA GLU A 23 -16.79 -5.08 -0.05
C GLU A 23 -15.88 -6.29 -0.35
N LEU A 24 -15.08 -6.73 0.63
CA LEU A 24 -14.16 -7.86 0.46
C LEU A 24 -14.84 -9.21 0.72
N SER A 25 -14.41 -10.23 -0.03
CA SER A 25 -14.77 -11.62 0.30
C SER A 25 -14.15 -12.07 1.62
N GLU A 26 -14.73 -13.10 2.26
CA GLU A 26 -14.15 -13.69 3.47
C GLU A 26 -12.70 -14.16 3.26
N GLU A 27 -12.37 -14.67 2.08
CA GLU A 27 -11.02 -15.12 1.75
C GLU A 27 -10.02 -13.96 1.67
N GLN A 28 -10.44 -12.79 1.18
CA GLN A 28 -9.63 -11.58 1.17
C GLN A 28 -9.45 -11.00 2.58
N ARG A 29 -10.53 -10.94 3.38
CA ARG A 29 -10.49 -10.47 4.78
C ARG A 29 -9.55 -11.32 5.65
N ARG A 30 -9.50 -12.63 5.41
CA ARG A 30 -8.58 -13.56 6.08
C ARG A 30 -7.15 -13.55 5.52
N GLY A 31 -6.90 -12.77 4.45
CA GLY A 31 -5.59 -12.68 3.81
C GLY A 31 -5.18 -13.93 3.01
N ALA A 32 -6.13 -14.79 2.63
CA ALA A 32 -5.89 -15.93 1.75
C ALA A 32 -5.88 -15.52 0.27
N ARG A 33 -6.45 -14.36 -0.06
CA ARG A 33 -6.48 -13.80 -1.41
C ARG A 33 -6.07 -12.34 -1.39
N CYS A 34 -5.47 -11.90 -2.49
CA CYS A 34 -5.02 -10.52 -2.68
C CYS A 34 -6.20 -9.57 -2.48
N VAL A 35 -6.03 -8.58 -1.61
CA VAL A 35 -7.07 -7.60 -1.29
C VAL A 35 -7.59 -6.85 -2.53
N TRP A 36 -6.74 -6.61 -3.54
CA TRP A 36 -7.12 -5.87 -4.75
C TRP A 36 -7.57 -6.73 -5.94
N THR A 37 -6.98 -7.92 -6.12
CA THR A 37 -7.19 -8.72 -7.35
C THR A 37 -7.94 -10.03 -7.11
N ASN A 38 -8.19 -10.38 -5.84
CA ASN A 38 -8.76 -11.67 -5.43
C ASN A 38 -7.96 -12.90 -5.92
N MET A 39 -6.69 -12.72 -6.31
CA MET A 39 -5.79 -13.82 -6.65
C MET A 39 -5.41 -14.61 -5.38
N PRO A 40 -5.37 -15.95 -5.42
CA PRO A 40 -4.95 -16.75 -4.28
C PRO A 40 -3.51 -16.42 -3.87
N LEU A 41 -3.29 -16.26 -2.58
CA LEU A 41 -1.98 -16.00 -1.99
C LEU A 41 -1.40 -17.28 -1.40
N THR A 42 -0.09 -17.41 -1.47
CA THR A 42 0.65 -18.40 -0.69
C THR A 42 1.36 -17.71 0.47
N ALA A 43 1.72 -18.47 1.50
CA ALA A 43 2.49 -17.93 2.63
C ALA A 43 3.82 -17.29 2.20
N GLU A 44 4.41 -17.75 1.09
CA GLU A 44 5.68 -17.25 0.55
C GLU A 44 5.55 -15.95 -0.25
N THR A 45 4.35 -15.65 -0.74
CA THR A 45 4.14 -14.58 -1.73
C THR A 45 3.22 -13.47 -1.24
N ALA A 46 2.52 -13.72 -0.13
CA ALA A 46 1.68 -12.73 0.52
C ALA A 46 2.54 -11.61 1.12
N ILE A 47 2.25 -10.38 0.72
CA ILE A 47 2.78 -9.16 1.33
C ILE A 47 1.76 -8.69 2.35
N ASP A 48 2.18 -8.52 3.60
CA ASP A 48 1.36 -7.93 4.66
C ASP A 48 1.32 -6.41 4.50
N LEU A 49 0.11 -5.83 4.45
CA LEU A 49 -0.08 -4.39 4.26
C LEU A 49 -0.16 -3.61 5.58
N GLY A 50 0.20 -4.25 6.70
CA GLY A 50 0.09 -3.69 8.04
C GLY A 50 -1.32 -3.81 8.63
N GLU A 51 -1.42 -3.43 9.89
CA GLU A 51 -2.69 -3.37 10.62
C GLU A 51 -3.59 -2.27 10.04
N ARG A 52 -4.87 -2.60 9.87
CA ARG A 52 -5.94 -1.66 9.52
C ARG A 52 -7.15 -1.94 10.41
N ALA A 53 -8.06 -0.99 10.51
CA ALA A 53 -9.35 -1.19 11.16
C ALA A 53 -10.44 -1.36 10.10
N ASP A 54 -11.44 -2.19 10.37
CA ASP A 54 -12.71 -2.17 9.64
C ASP A 54 -13.59 -1.02 10.15
N ASP A 55 -14.81 -0.90 9.59
CA ASP A 55 -15.76 0.14 9.94
C ASP A 55 -16.24 0.10 11.40
N ASP A 56 -16.17 -1.07 12.05
CA ASP A 56 -16.47 -1.27 13.47
C ASP A 56 -15.24 -1.05 14.38
N GLY A 57 -14.08 -0.72 13.80
CA GLY A 57 -12.83 -0.52 14.52
C GLY A 57 -12.08 -1.81 14.84
N VAL A 58 -12.48 -2.96 14.28
CA VAL A 58 -11.83 -4.25 14.51
C VAL A 58 -10.55 -4.32 13.68
N PRO A 59 -9.40 -4.65 14.31
CA PRO A 59 -8.15 -4.74 13.58
C PRO A 59 -8.14 -5.95 12.64
N TRP A 60 -7.58 -5.73 11.45
CA TRP A 60 -7.37 -6.75 10.42
C TRP A 60 -6.08 -6.45 9.64
N TRP A 61 -5.52 -7.47 9.00
CA TRP A 61 -4.22 -7.42 8.32
C TRP A 61 -4.39 -7.81 6.86
N PRO A 62 -4.73 -6.86 5.97
CA PRO A 62 -4.88 -7.16 4.56
C PRO A 62 -3.57 -7.64 3.95
N ARG A 63 -3.68 -8.57 3.00
CA ARG A 63 -2.55 -9.11 2.27
C ARG A 63 -2.70 -8.90 0.77
N ALA A 64 -1.58 -8.75 0.10
CA ALA A 64 -1.55 -8.53 -1.34
C ALA A 64 -0.50 -9.38 -2.04
N TRP A 65 -0.72 -9.54 -3.35
CA TRP A 65 0.28 -10.07 -4.26
C TRP A 65 1.17 -8.92 -4.80
N ARG A 66 2.44 -9.22 -5.08
CA ARG A 66 3.46 -8.26 -5.56
C ARG A 66 2.97 -7.35 -6.70
N SER A 67 2.37 -7.91 -7.75
CA SER A 67 1.90 -7.11 -8.88
C SER A 67 0.74 -6.18 -8.50
N GLY A 68 -0.17 -6.62 -7.61
CA GLY A 68 -1.24 -5.76 -7.09
C GLY A 68 -0.68 -4.61 -6.27
N MET A 69 0.34 -4.89 -5.46
CA MET A 69 1.08 -3.89 -4.69
C MET A 69 1.73 -2.83 -5.59
N HIS A 70 2.41 -3.27 -6.65
CA HIS A 70 2.99 -2.38 -7.65
C HIS A 70 1.93 -1.50 -8.33
N ASP A 71 0.87 -2.12 -8.84
CA ASP A 71 -0.15 -1.43 -9.65
C ASP A 71 -0.89 -0.38 -8.81
N VAL A 72 -1.23 -0.68 -7.55
CA VAL A 72 -1.85 0.28 -6.64
C VAL A 72 -0.87 1.39 -6.24
N ALA A 73 0.38 1.07 -5.90
CA ALA A 73 1.38 2.10 -5.57
C ALA A 73 1.60 3.10 -6.73
N VAL A 74 1.64 2.61 -7.98
CA VAL A 74 1.71 3.47 -9.17
C VAL A 74 0.46 4.31 -9.33
N ALA A 75 -0.73 3.73 -9.13
CA ALA A 75 -1.99 4.45 -9.25
C ALA A 75 -2.11 5.57 -8.20
N THR A 76 -1.82 5.26 -6.93
CA THR A 76 -1.81 6.22 -5.82
C THR A 76 -0.79 7.33 -6.05
N LEU A 77 0.42 7.00 -6.51
CA LEU A 77 1.44 8.00 -6.85
C LEU A 77 0.95 8.98 -7.92
N ARG A 78 0.34 8.46 -9.00
CA ARG A 78 -0.19 9.29 -10.09
C ARG A 78 -1.33 10.18 -9.63
N ALA A 79 -2.25 9.65 -8.83
CA ALA A 79 -3.37 10.41 -8.27
C ALA A 79 -2.86 11.55 -7.36
N HIS A 80 -1.90 11.26 -6.48
CA HIS A 80 -1.29 12.27 -5.62
C HIS A 80 -0.56 13.35 -6.43
N ALA A 81 0.29 12.96 -7.38
CA ALA A 81 1.06 13.89 -8.19
C ALA A 81 0.17 14.81 -9.04
N GLY A 82 -1.02 14.36 -9.44
CA GLY A 82 -1.99 15.17 -10.17
C GLY A 82 -2.59 16.35 -9.39
N CYS A 83 -2.53 16.31 -8.05
CA CYS A 83 -3.15 17.30 -7.17
C CYS A 83 -2.16 18.00 -6.22
N CYS A 84 -0.89 17.58 -6.20
CA CYS A 84 0.10 18.07 -5.23
C CYS A 84 1.00 19.16 -5.83
N GLU A 85 0.99 20.35 -5.22
CA GLU A 85 1.84 21.47 -5.63
C GLU A 85 3.34 21.16 -5.55
N MET A 86 3.77 20.42 -4.52
CA MET A 86 5.16 20.03 -4.36
C MET A 86 5.60 19.08 -5.49
N CYS A 87 4.73 18.17 -5.92
CA CYS A 87 5.01 17.29 -7.05
C CYS A 87 5.14 18.05 -8.38
N ALA A 88 4.39 19.16 -8.55
CA ALA A 88 4.51 20.00 -9.73
C ALA A 88 5.83 20.79 -9.77
N ILE A 89 6.44 21.05 -8.61
CA ILE A 89 7.75 21.70 -8.50
C ILE A 89 8.87 20.68 -8.68
N ASP A 90 8.94 19.68 -7.80
CA ASP A 90 9.88 18.56 -7.84
C ASP A 90 9.35 17.41 -6.97
N ALA A 91 9.01 16.30 -7.61
CA ALA A 91 8.47 15.12 -6.91
C ALA A 91 9.43 14.54 -5.86
N ASN A 92 10.74 14.79 -5.96
CA ASN A 92 11.71 14.32 -4.95
C ASN A 92 11.65 15.14 -3.65
N LEU A 93 11.09 16.36 -3.69
CA LEU A 93 10.83 17.17 -2.49
C LEU A 93 9.52 16.77 -1.81
N CYS A 94 8.66 16.01 -2.49
CA CYS A 94 7.44 15.49 -1.92
C CYS A 94 7.69 14.17 -1.19
N GLU A 95 7.41 14.18 0.11
CA GLU A 95 7.59 13.02 0.98
C GLU A 95 6.68 11.85 0.62
N THR A 96 5.41 12.13 0.32
CA THR A 96 4.42 11.14 -0.11
C THR A 96 4.82 10.50 -1.44
N ALA A 97 5.21 11.31 -2.43
CA ALA A 97 5.66 10.80 -3.72
C ALA A 97 6.93 9.94 -3.59
N THR A 98 7.86 10.36 -2.74
CA THR A 98 9.08 9.60 -2.43
C THR A 98 8.75 8.26 -1.79
N ALA A 99 7.85 8.23 -0.80
CA ALA A 99 7.41 7.00 -0.13
C ALA A 99 6.74 6.02 -1.11
N LEU A 100 5.79 6.50 -1.92
CA LEU A 100 5.11 5.68 -2.93
C LEU A 100 6.07 5.18 -4.02
N SER A 101 7.03 6.01 -4.43
CA SER A 101 8.10 5.61 -5.36
C SER A 101 9.04 4.57 -4.76
N GLY A 102 9.23 4.57 -3.44
CA GLY A 102 9.94 3.51 -2.73
C GLY A 102 9.24 2.17 -2.88
N LEU A 103 7.92 2.14 -2.67
CA LEU A 103 7.11 0.92 -2.80
C LEU A 103 7.15 0.34 -4.22
N THR A 104 7.11 1.16 -5.27
CA THR A 104 7.17 0.66 -6.66
C THR A 104 8.53 0.03 -6.99
N ARG A 105 9.61 0.49 -6.36
CA ARG A 105 10.96 -0.08 -6.51
C ARG A 105 11.16 -1.34 -5.68
N GLU A 106 10.58 -1.40 -4.48
CA GLU A 106 10.62 -2.56 -3.59
C GLU A 106 9.77 -3.73 -4.13
N TYR A 107 8.64 -3.39 -4.75
CA TYR A 107 7.70 -4.33 -5.33
C TYR A 107 7.58 -4.12 -6.84
N PRO A 108 8.61 -4.46 -7.65
CA PRO A 108 8.49 -4.40 -9.10
C PRO A 108 7.45 -5.42 -9.59
N ARG A 109 6.85 -5.12 -10.75
CA ARG A 109 5.85 -5.97 -11.41
C ARG A 109 6.43 -7.30 -11.89
#